data_AF-A0A1D2RGS4-F1
#
_entry.id   AF-A0A1D2RGS4-F1
#
_cell.length_a   1.000
_cell.length_b   1.000
_cell.length_c   1.000
_cell.angle_alpha   90.00
_cell.angle_beta   90.00
_cell.angle_gamma   90.00
#
_symmetry.space_group_name_H-M   'P 1'
#
loop_
_entity.id
_entity.type
_entity.pdbx_description
1 polymer ?
#
loop_
_entity_poly.entity_id
_entity_poly.type
_entity_poly.pdbx_seq_one_letter_code
_entity_poly.pdbx_strand_id
1 'polypeptide(L)'
;MPKTIAEINQKIKSQDALVLTAEEMISYVRENGLKKAAKDVDVVTTGTFGAMCSSGVFLNFGHCDPPMKMQNVLLNNVPAYGGIAAVDVFLGATQPSVWDENYGGAHVIEDLVCGRPIEVKAEAKGTDCYPKERLKTTVKLEDLNQAIMLNPRNAYQNYSAATNSTEDILHTYMGTLLPKFGNVTYSSAGQLSPLLNDPNLETIGIGTKVFLCGAQGYVVREGTQHNTEVERKNDVPTKAAGTLMLQGDLKQMDPRFLRAGIVHEYGPTLFVGVGIPIPVLNERIAKYTAVSDEDIEVNVLDYGIKKRDRPVVRKANYKELRSGRIELNGQEVPTSSLSSYKKAREVAHALKKRMEKGGFLLSEPVAHLPKSRVMPMNETAKRVLVCEIMKNAVTCDVKESIADVSRIMLKRAVNHIPVLECGKLAGIVTSWDVAKSVATGCDDLEKIMVKHVITVHPGDYVEEAARKLNVHKISALPVVDSENKLVGIITSE
;
A
#
# COMPACT_ATOMS: atom_id res chain seq x y z
N MET A 1 -26.33 11.40 32.19
CA MET A 1 -25.56 12.42 31.44
C MET A 1 -24.41 11.71 30.74
N PRO A 2 -24.02 12.14 29.52
CA PRO A 2 -22.84 11.61 28.86
C PRO A 2 -21.58 11.93 29.69
N LYS A 3 -20.60 11.02 29.69
CA LYS A 3 -19.29 11.26 30.31
C LYS A 3 -18.55 12.34 29.53
N THR A 4 -17.73 13.13 30.21
CA THR A 4 -16.85 14.12 29.59
C THR A 4 -15.40 13.63 29.55
N ILE A 5 -14.61 14.15 28.60
CA ILE A 5 -13.18 13.86 28.52
C ILE A 5 -12.44 14.35 29.77
N ALA A 6 -12.89 15.47 30.37
CA ALA A 6 -12.33 16.00 31.60
C ALA A 6 -12.50 15.04 32.79
N GLU A 7 -13.70 14.48 32.99
CA GLU A 7 -13.98 13.49 34.03
C GLU A 7 -13.14 12.21 33.82
N ILE A 8 -13.06 11.72 32.59
CA ILE A 8 -12.24 10.53 32.27
C ILE A 8 -10.76 10.82 32.57
N ASN A 9 -10.26 12.00 32.20
CA ASN A 9 -8.88 12.39 32.50
C ASN A 9 -8.60 12.51 34.00
N GLN A 10 -9.58 12.89 34.83
CA GLN A 10 -9.43 12.85 36.29
C GLN A 10 -9.25 11.42 36.78
N LYS A 11 -10.08 10.48 36.30
CA LYS A 11 -9.93 9.05 36.64
C LYS A 11 -8.62 8.45 36.16
N ILE A 12 -8.13 8.85 34.98
CA ILE A 12 -6.82 8.40 34.48
C ILE A 12 -5.70 8.89 35.40
N LYS A 13 -5.76 10.14 35.87
CA LYS A 13 -4.78 10.70 36.81
C LYS A 13 -4.83 10.01 38.19
N SER A 14 -6.02 9.63 38.67
CA SER A 14 -6.17 8.90 39.92
C SER A 14 -5.97 7.38 39.78
N GLN A 15 -5.74 6.88 38.56
CA GLN A 15 -5.60 5.45 38.24
C GLN A 15 -6.87 4.62 38.48
N ASP A 16 -8.03 5.27 38.49
CA ASP A 16 -9.35 4.64 38.69
C ASP A 16 -10.12 4.43 37.38
N ALA A 17 -9.56 4.83 36.24
CA ALA A 17 -10.24 4.69 34.95
C ALA A 17 -10.32 3.22 34.51
N LEU A 18 -11.52 2.76 34.12
CA LEU A 18 -11.67 1.44 33.48
C LEU A 18 -11.25 1.54 32.01
N VAL A 19 -10.04 1.09 31.71
CA VAL A 19 -9.48 1.07 30.35
C VAL A 19 -9.51 -0.36 29.81
N LEU A 20 -10.19 -0.55 28.69
CA LEU A 20 -10.21 -1.82 27.95
C LEU A 20 -9.46 -1.66 26.61
N THR A 21 -8.97 -2.75 26.04
CA THR A 21 -8.64 -2.83 24.61
C THR A 21 -9.92 -3.08 23.81
N ALA A 22 -9.91 -2.82 22.50
CA ALA A 22 -11.08 -3.10 21.67
C ALA A 22 -11.50 -4.59 21.71
N GLU A 23 -10.55 -5.52 21.85
CA GLU A 23 -10.86 -6.94 22.04
C GLU A 23 -11.57 -7.22 23.37
N GLU A 24 -11.08 -6.65 24.47
CA GLU A 24 -11.71 -6.78 25.79
C GLU A 24 -13.10 -6.12 25.81
N MET A 25 -13.30 -5.02 25.07
CA MET A 25 -14.58 -4.34 24.96
C MET A 25 -15.65 -5.21 24.31
N ILE A 26 -15.31 -5.95 23.25
CA ILE A 26 -16.23 -6.90 22.58
C ILE A 26 -16.71 -7.96 23.58
N SER A 27 -15.80 -8.57 24.33
CA SER A 27 -16.14 -9.56 25.36
C SER A 27 -17.01 -8.94 26.46
N TYR A 28 -16.64 -7.75 26.95
CA TYR A 28 -17.39 -7.05 27.98
C TYR A 28 -18.82 -6.75 27.56
N VAL A 29 -19.04 -6.27 26.33
CA VAL A 29 -20.38 -5.99 25.79
C VAL A 29 -21.20 -7.26 25.64
N ARG A 30 -20.60 -8.37 25.19
CA ARG A 30 -21.31 -9.67 25.09
C ARG A 30 -21.78 -10.18 26.45
N GLU A 31 -20.98 -10.01 27.50
CA GLU A 31 -21.29 -10.48 28.85
C GLU A 31 -22.21 -9.54 29.64
N ASN A 32 -22.02 -8.22 29.50
CA ASN A 32 -22.65 -7.22 30.37
C ASN A 32 -23.70 -6.34 29.66
N GLY A 33 -23.74 -6.37 28.34
CA GLY A 33 -24.61 -5.53 27.51
C GLY A 33 -24.08 -4.10 27.30
N LEU A 34 -24.56 -3.46 26.24
CA LEU A 34 -24.12 -2.14 25.78
C LEU A 34 -24.33 -1.03 26.82
N LYS A 35 -25.50 -0.99 27.47
CA LYS A 35 -25.83 0.05 28.46
C LYS A 35 -24.87 0.06 29.65
N LYS A 36 -24.50 -1.14 30.13
CA LYS A 36 -23.56 -1.29 31.23
C LYS A 36 -22.15 -0.94 30.79
N ALA A 37 -21.72 -1.40 29.62
CA ALA A 37 -20.43 -1.02 29.04
C ALA A 37 -20.28 0.50 28.87
N ALA A 38 -21.30 1.18 28.35
CA ALA A 38 -21.31 2.63 28.19
C ALA A 38 -21.19 3.39 29.51
N LYS A 39 -21.69 2.82 30.61
CA LYS A 39 -21.59 3.40 31.95
C LYS A 39 -20.22 3.15 32.57
N ASP A 40 -19.76 1.90 32.55
CA ASP A 40 -18.62 1.43 33.33
C ASP A 40 -17.28 1.74 32.65
N VAL A 41 -17.17 1.49 31.34
CA VAL A 41 -15.89 1.60 30.60
C VAL A 41 -15.61 3.07 30.31
N ASP A 42 -14.43 3.56 30.68
CA ASP A 42 -14.05 4.96 30.45
C ASP A 42 -13.35 5.14 29.10
N VAL A 43 -12.46 4.22 28.73
CA VAL A 43 -11.68 4.29 27.50
C VAL A 43 -11.53 2.92 26.85
N VAL A 44 -11.61 2.89 25.51
CA VAL A 44 -11.21 1.73 24.70
C VAL A 44 -9.94 2.08 23.92
N THR A 45 -8.89 1.30 24.13
CA THR A 45 -7.61 1.44 23.44
C THR A 45 -7.60 0.58 22.18
N THR A 46 -7.19 1.22 21.08
CA THR A 46 -7.11 0.61 19.76
C THR A 46 -5.65 0.54 19.31
N GLY A 47 -5.39 -0.24 18.27
CA GLY A 47 -4.03 -0.43 17.75
C GLY A 47 -4.02 -0.94 16.33
N THR A 48 -3.09 -0.46 15.53
CA THR A 48 -2.76 -1.01 14.22
C THR A 48 -1.24 -1.05 14.04
N PHE A 49 -0.77 -2.01 13.28
CA PHE A 49 0.62 -2.11 12.85
C PHE A 49 0.63 -2.71 11.44
N GLY A 50 0.80 -1.85 10.44
CA GLY A 50 0.77 -2.25 9.04
C GLY A 50 1.66 -1.36 8.20
N ALA A 51 1.85 -1.77 6.94
CA ALA A 51 2.59 -1.00 5.97
C ALA A 51 1.90 0.36 5.72
N MET A 52 2.57 1.44 6.10
CA MET A 52 2.12 2.81 5.93
C MET A 52 3.08 3.55 5.00
N CYS A 53 2.99 3.22 3.71
CA CYS A 53 3.87 3.74 2.66
C CYS A 53 3.92 5.29 2.62
N SER A 54 2.83 5.95 3.01
CA SER A 54 2.72 7.42 3.09
C SER A 54 3.26 8.00 4.40
N SER A 55 4.41 7.48 4.86
CA SER A 55 5.15 8.00 6.01
C SER A 55 6.42 8.72 5.56
N GLY A 56 6.88 9.67 6.36
CA GLY A 56 8.08 10.45 6.05
C GLY A 56 8.53 11.32 7.22
N VAL A 57 9.72 11.89 7.09
CA VAL A 57 10.37 12.68 8.15
C VAL A 57 10.91 13.98 7.60
N PHE A 58 10.69 15.08 8.33
CA PHE A 58 11.45 16.31 8.20
C PHE A 58 12.65 16.26 9.15
N LEU A 59 13.84 16.47 8.61
CA LEU A 59 15.09 16.48 9.36
C LEU A 59 15.75 17.84 9.21
N ASN A 60 16.14 18.44 10.33
CA ASN A 60 16.96 19.64 10.35
C ASN A 60 18.37 19.28 10.86
N PHE A 61 19.36 19.43 9.99
CA PHE A 61 20.75 19.02 10.28
C PHE A 61 21.58 20.09 11.00
N GLY A 62 21.07 21.32 11.11
CA GLY A 62 21.87 22.47 11.48
C GLY A 62 22.90 22.85 10.39
N HIS A 63 23.44 24.06 10.50
CA HIS A 63 24.49 24.49 9.57
C HIS A 63 25.83 23.83 9.89
N CYS A 64 26.50 23.36 8.84
CA CYS A 64 27.92 23.08 8.89
C CYS A 64 28.73 24.37 8.75
N ASP A 65 30.04 24.27 8.98
CA ASP A 65 30.98 25.35 8.74
C ASP A 65 31.90 25.01 7.55
N PRO A 66 32.02 25.88 6.53
CA PRO A 66 31.15 27.02 6.26
C PRO A 66 29.69 26.60 5.94
N PRO A 67 28.71 27.52 6.02
CA PRO A 67 27.30 27.18 5.88
C PRO A 67 26.94 26.70 4.46
N MET A 68 25.93 25.85 4.39
CA MET A 68 25.44 25.21 3.17
C MET A 68 23.93 25.40 3.01
N LYS A 69 23.48 25.51 1.76
CA LYS A 69 22.06 25.44 1.35
C LYS A 69 21.83 24.12 0.60
N MET A 70 21.56 23.04 1.32
CA MET A 70 21.42 21.69 0.78
C MET A 70 20.34 21.61 -0.31
N GLN A 71 20.72 21.11 -1.49
CA GLN A 71 19.80 20.93 -2.63
C GLN A 71 19.65 19.46 -3.00
N ASN A 72 20.75 18.82 -3.40
CA ASN A 72 20.78 17.39 -3.69
C ASN A 72 21.27 16.67 -2.44
N VAL A 73 20.41 15.91 -1.77
CA VAL A 73 20.75 15.23 -0.51
C VAL A 73 20.56 13.73 -0.67
N LEU A 74 21.55 12.98 -0.19
CA LEU A 74 21.52 11.53 -0.05
C LEU A 74 21.75 11.16 1.41
N LEU A 75 20.88 10.31 1.95
CA LEU A 75 20.95 9.74 3.30
C LEU A 75 21.17 8.23 3.18
N ASN A 76 22.36 7.71 3.50
CA ASN A 76 22.76 6.34 3.15
C ASN A 76 22.49 5.99 1.66
N ASN A 77 22.76 6.94 0.77
CA ASN A 77 22.45 6.88 -0.65
C ASN A 77 20.96 6.77 -1.03
N VAL A 78 20.06 7.09 -0.11
CA VAL A 78 18.64 7.31 -0.39
C VAL A 78 18.43 8.80 -0.69
N PRO A 79 17.91 9.16 -1.87
CA PRO A 79 17.55 10.53 -2.17
C PRO A 79 16.60 11.11 -1.13
N ALA A 80 16.87 12.33 -0.69
CA ALA A 80 15.98 13.07 0.19
C ALA A 80 15.74 14.45 -0.42
N TYR A 81 14.51 14.95 -0.27
CA TYR A 81 14.12 16.22 -0.86
C TYR A 81 14.72 17.37 -0.04
N GLY A 82 15.74 18.02 -0.61
CA GLY A 82 16.22 19.33 -0.16
C GLY A 82 15.36 20.46 -0.70
N GLY A 83 15.83 21.70 -0.60
CA GLY A 83 15.12 22.86 -1.16
C GLY A 83 13.90 23.33 -0.38
N ILE A 84 13.64 22.77 0.81
CA ILE A 84 12.64 23.28 1.76
C ILE A 84 13.14 24.57 2.41
N ALA A 85 14.40 24.54 2.86
CA ALA A 85 15.17 25.67 3.34
C ALA A 85 16.67 25.34 3.18
N ALA A 86 17.55 25.89 4.02
CA ALA A 86 18.99 25.70 3.84
C ALA A 86 19.50 24.33 4.32
N VAL A 87 18.99 23.80 5.44
CA VAL A 87 19.46 22.52 6.03
C VAL A 87 18.29 21.62 6.47
N ASP A 88 17.11 21.93 5.94
CA ASP A 88 15.87 21.17 6.13
C ASP A 88 15.65 20.24 4.95
N VAL A 89 15.38 18.98 5.27
CA VAL A 89 15.25 17.90 4.30
C VAL A 89 14.02 17.06 4.62
N PHE A 90 13.28 16.66 3.59
CA PHE A 90 12.20 15.69 3.72
C PHE A 90 12.59 14.34 3.11
N LEU A 91 12.46 13.28 3.89
CA LEU A 91 12.68 11.91 3.42
C LEU A 91 11.37 11.12 3.48
N GLY A 92 10.93 10.63 2.32
CA GLY A 92 9.78 9.71 2.22
C GLY A 92 10.19 8.26 2.48
N ALA A 93 9.37 7.50 3.21
CA ALA A 93 9.65 6.11 3.56
C ALA A 93 9.79 5.18 2.33
N THR A 94 9.10 5.47 1.24
CA THR A 94 9.10 4.65 0.02
C THR A 94 10.17 5.04 -0.98
N GLN A 95 11.04 6.00 -0.65
CA GLN A 95 12.10 6.42 -1.55
C GLN A 95 13.19 5.33 -1.61
N PRO A 96 13.44 4.70 -2.77
CA PRO A 96 14.48 3.68 -2.89
C PRO A 96 15.88 4.28 -2.77
N SER A 97 16.81 3.47 -2.28
CA SER A 97 18.24 3.74 -2.42
C SER A 97 18.65 3.68 -3.90
N VAL A 98 19.65 4.49 -4.29
CA VAL A 98 20.18 4.44 -5.66
C VAL A 98 21.23 3.34 -5.87
N TRP A 99 21.62 2.61 -4.83
CA TRP A 99 22.64 1.53 -4.90
C TRP A 99 22.16 0.16 -4.41
N ASP A 100 21.11 0.11 -3.60
CA ASP A 100 20.63 -1.12 -2.97
C ASP A 100 19.11 -1.22 -3.08
N GLU A 101 18.63 -2.17 -3.88
CA GLU A 101 17.20 -2.42 -4.09
C GLU A 101 16.47 -2.86 -2.81
N ASN A 102 17.20 -3.35 -1.80
CA ASN A 102 16.67 -3.80 -0.52
C ASN A 102 16.79 -2.73 0.59
N TYR A 103 17.13 -1.50 0.23
CA TYR A 103 17.23 -0.38 1.17
C TYR A 103 16.50 0.86 0.65
N GLY A 104 16.03 1.71 1.57
CA GLY A 104 15.27 2.90 1.20
C GLY A 104 14.97 3.80 2.38
N GLY A 105 14.11 4.79 2.19
CA GLY A 105 13.83 5.82 3.19
C GLY A 105 13.31 5.25 4.51
N ALA A 106 12.50 4.18 4.46
CA ALA A 106 12.04 3.46 5.64
C ALA A 106 13.20 2.91 6.48
N HIS A 107 14.26 2.43 5.83
CA HIS A 107 15.44 1.87 6.49
C HIS A 107 16.28 2.97 7.13
N VAL A 108 16.46 4.12 6.47
CA VAL A 108 17.12 5.30 7.07
C VAL A 108 16.37 5.75 8.32
N ILE A 109 15.03 5.81 8.26
CA ILE A 109 14.18 6.18 9.41
C ILE A 109 14.36 5.16 10.55
N GLU A 110 14.32 3.86 10.26
CA GLU A 110 14.55 2.82 11.27
C GLU A 110 15.97 2.90 11.84
N ASP A 111 16.99 3.11 11.02
CA ASP A 111 18.39 3.24 11.44
C ASP A 111 18.54 4.37 12.47
N LEU A 112 17.99 5.55 12.15
CA LEU A 112 18.00 6.70 13.06
C LEU A 112 17.32 6.38 14.39
N VAL A 113 16.12 5.78 14.38
CA VAL A 113 15.37 5.41 15.61
C VAL A 113 16.10 4.34 16.42
N CYS A 114 16.83 3.44 15.76
CA CYS A 114 17.71 2.46 16.40
C CYS A 114 19.02 3.06 16.93
N GLY A 115 19.25 4.37 16.78
CA GLY A 115 20.50 5.04 17.17
C GLY A 115 21.69 4.73 16.28
N ARG A 116 21.46 4.12 15.11
CA ARG A 116 22.50 3.84 14.12
C ARG A 116 22.84 5.13 13.36
N PRO A 117 24.14 5.44 13.19
CA PRO A 117 24.54 6.59 12.41
C PRO A 117 24.21 6.41 10.92
N ILE A 118 23.90 7.50 10.24
CA ILE A 118 23.66 7.54 8.79
C ILE A 118 24.68 8.46 8.10
N GLU A 119 25.10 8.10 6.89
CA GLU A 119 25.90 8.95 6.03
C GLU A 119 25.01 10.01 5.36
N VAL A 120 25.44 11.27 5.41
CA VAL A 120 24.80 12.40 4.74
C VAL A 120 25.76 12.90 3.67
N LYS A 121 25.31 12.85 2.41
CA LYS A 121 25.97 13.55 1.30
C LYS A 121 25.03 14.65 0.83
N ALA A 122 25.54 15.87 0.74
CA ALA A 122 24.78 16.98 0.18
C ALA A 122 25.62 17.72 -0.86
N GLU A 123 24.94 18.17 -1.91
CA GLU A 123 25.51 19.06 -2.93
C GLU A 123 24.56 20.23 -3.16
N ALA A 124 25.15 21.39 -3.45
CA ALA A 124 24.42 22.62 -3.73
C ALA A 124 25.27 23.58 -4.57
N LYS A 125 24.61 24.50 -5.27
CA LYS A 125 25.28 25.67 -5.82
C LYS A 125 25.69 26.61 -4.68
N GLY A 126 26.98 26.95 -4.60
CA GLY A 126 27.48 27.91 -3.63
C GLY A 126 26.87 29.31 -3.83
N THR A 127 26.70 30.03 -2.74
CA THR A 127 26.26 31.44 -2.71
C THR A 127 27.04 32.20 -1.65
N ASP A 128 26.99 33.53 -1.66
CA ASP A 128 27.67 34.37 -0.65
C ASP A 128 27.26 34.03 0.79
N CYS A 129 25.98 33.68 1.01
CA CYS A 129 25.47 33.28 2.34
C CYS A 129 25.75 31.82 2.69
N TYR A 130 26.01 30.98 1.67
CA TYR A 130 26.14 29.53 1.79
C TYR A 130 27.24 29.05 0.84
N PRO A 131 28.52 29.30 1.15
CA PRO A 131 29.60 29.09 0.18
C PRO A 131 29.97 27.62 0.04
N LYS A 132 29.55 26.75 0.98
CA LYS A 132 29.85 25.31 0.91
C LYS A 132 29.01 24.63 -0.16
N GLU A 133 29.68 24.02 -1.13
CA GLU A 133 29.01 23.35 -2.25
C GLU A 133 28.83 21.85 -2.04
N ARG A 134 29.70 21.22 -1.24
CA ARG A 134 29.70 19.77 -0.99
C ARG A 134 29.88 19.47 0.49
N LEU A 135 29.10 18.51 0.97
CA LEU A 135 29.21 17.97 2.32
C LEU A 135 29.17 16.45 2.25
N LYS A 136 30.07 15.81 2.99
CA LYS A 136 30.00 14.40 3.33
C LYS A 136 30.26 14.28 4.83
N THR A 137 29.29 13.74 5.56
CA THR A 137 29.39 13.57 7.02
C THR A 137 28.58 12.36 7.48
N THR A 138 28.65 12.07 8.77
CA THR A 138 27.86 11.04 9.43
C THR A 138 27.14 11.67 10.62
N VAL A 139 25.86 11.36 10.80
CA VAL A 139 25.04 11.87 11.90
C VAL A 139 24.22 10.77 12.54
N LYS A 140 23.92 10.91 13.83
CA LYS A 140 22.91 10.15 14.54
C LYS A 140 21.65 10.99 14.74
N LEU A 141 20.58 10.34 15.20
CA LEU A 141 19.31 11.02 15.51
C LEU A 141 19.46 12.10 16.60
N GLU A 142 20.37 11.90 17.57
CA GLU A 142 20.66 12.85 18.64
C GLU A 142 21.34 14.14 18.14
N ASP A 143 22.08 14.07 17.03
CA ASP A 143 22.81 15.21 16.45
C ASP A 143 21.90 16.17 15.68
N LEU A 144 20.71 15.73 15.24
CA LEU A 144 19.76 16.55 14.50
C LEU A 144 19.10 17.58 15.41
N ASN A 145 18.80 18.77 14.93
CA ASN A 145 18.03 19.75 15.74
C ASN A 145 16.59 19.26 15.91
N GLN A 146 15.93 18.95 14.80
CA GLN A 146 14.58 18.41 14.73
C GLN A 146 14.54 17.17 13.84
N ALA A 147 13.75 16.18 14.27
CA ALA A 147 13.41 15.02 13.48
C ALA A 147 11.90 14.76 13.63
N ILE A 148 11.11 15.30 12.72
CA ILE A 148 9.65 15.33 12.81
C ILE A 148 9.09 14.28 11.85
N MET A 149 8.47 13.24 12.38
CA MET A 149 7.67 12.35 11.54
C MET A 149 6.39 13.07 11.14
N LEU A 150 6.16 13.21 9.84
CA LEU A 150 4.93 13.74 9.28
C LEU A 150 4.39 12.80 8.21
N ASN A 151 3.32 12.10 8.56
CA ASN A 151 2.74 11.08 7.72
C ASN A 151 1.47 11.65 7.07
N PRO A 152 1.49 12.02 5.78
CA PRO A 152 0.33 12.58 5.09
C PRO A 152 -0.88 11.63 5.05
N ARG A 153 -0.69 10.33 5.29
CA ARG A 153 -1.79 9.37 5.30
C ARG A 153 -1.41 8.09 6.06
N ASN A 154 -2.12 7.82 7.14
CA ASN A 154 -2.00 6.65 7.99
C ASN A 154 -3.39 6.14 8.40
N ALA A 155 -3.43 4.96 9.03
CA ALA A 155 -4.63 4.39 9.66
C ALA A 155 -5.88 4.45 8.77
N TYR A 156 -5.83 3.83 7.59
CA TYR A 156 -7.03 3.66 6.76
C TYR A 156 -8.16 3.01 7.57
N GLN A 157 -9.36 3.56 7.45
CA GLN A 157 -10.52 3.13 8.22
C GLN A 157 -10.93 1.72 7.85
N ASN A 158 -11.21 1.47 6.58
CA ASN A 158 -11.25 0.11 6.05
C ASN A 158 -10.40 0.05 4.79
N TYR A 159 -10.18 -1.15 4.26
CA TYR A 159 -9.38 -1.38 3.08
C TYR A 159 -9.91 -2.57 2.29
N SER A 160 -9.52 -2.67 1.02
CA SER A 160 -9.88 -3.81 0.18
C SER A 160 -8.85 -4.93 0.27
N ALA A 161 -9.31 -6.17 0.11
CA ALA A 161 -8.44 -7.30 -0.15
C ALA A 161 -8.12 -7.39 -1.66
N ALA A 162 -7.04 -8.08 -2.01
CA ALA A 162 -6.52 -8.17 -3.36
C ALA A 162 -6.30 -9.62 -3.79
N THR A 163 -6.69 -9.92 -5.02
CA THR A 163 -6.41 -11.19 -5.72
C THR A 163 -6.09 -10.91 -7.18
N ASN A 164 -5.81 -11.94 -7.97
CA ASN A 164 -5.35 -11.82 -9.34
C ASN A 164 -5.95 -12.90 -10.24
N SER A 165 -6.79 -12.52 -11.20
CA SER A 165 -7.38 -13.44 -12.17
C SER A 165 -6.47 -13.86 -13.31
N THR A 166 -5.36 -13.15 -13.54
CA THR A 166 -4.51 -13.35 -14.72
C THR A 166 -3.62 -14.60 -14.61
N GLU A 167 -2.97 -14.94 -15.72
CA GLU A 167 -1.98 -16.03 -15.79
C GLU A 167 -0.62 -15.65 -15.19
N ASP A 168 -0.35 -14.35 -15.01
CA ASP A 168 0.93 -13.82 -14.56
C ASP A 168 0.94 -13.57 -13.06
N ILE A 169 2.10 -13.70 -12.42
CA ILE A 169 2.28 -13.24 -11.04
C ILE A 169 2.26 -11.71 -11.04
N LEU A 170 1.54 -11.10 -10.09
CA LEU A 170 1.57 -9.64 -9.90
C LEU A 170 2.33 -9.27 -8.63
N HIS A 171 3.31 -8.38 -8.78
CA HIS A 171 4.01 -7.75 -7.67
C HIS A 171 3.39 -6.38 -7.40
N THR A 172 2.76 -6.24 -6.23
CA THR A 172 1.96 -5.05 -5.89
C THR A 172 2.27 -4.55 -4.49
N TYR A 173 1.76 -3.38 -4.12
CA TYR A 173 1.80 -2.92 -2.72
C TYR A 173 1.00 -3.83 -1.77
N MET A 174 0.11 -4.67 -2.32
CA MET A 174 -0.60 -5.70 -1.58
C MET A 174 0.22 -7.01 -1.46
N GLY A 175 1.50 -6.97 -1.81
CA GLY A 175 2.35 -8.15 -1.90
C GLY A 175 2.21 -8.87 -3.24
N THR A 176 2.76 -10.08 -3.29
CA THR A 176 2.71 -10.96 -4.47
C THR A 176 1.34 -11.62 -4.57
N LEU A 177 0.65 -11.40 -5.70
CA LEU A 177 -0.62 -12.03 -6.03
C LEU A 177 -0.39 -13.12 -7.07
N LEU A 178 -0.76 -14.35 -6.72
CA LEU A 178 -0.56 -15.54 -7.54
C LEU A 178 -1.59 -15.60 -8.67
N PRO A 179 -1.23 -16.17 -9.84
CA PRO A 179 -2.13 -16.36 -10.96
C PRO A 179 -3.42 -17.09 -10.59
N LYS A 180 -4.47 -16.93 -11.40
CA LYS A 180 -5.71 -17.71 -11.32
C LYS A 180 -6.34 -17.75 -9.93
N PHE A 181 -6.37 -16.61 -9.26
CA PHE A 181 -6.87 -16.46 -7.90
C PHE A 181 -6.13 -17.31 -6.86
N GLY A 182 -4.85 -17.60 -7.09
CA GLY A 182 -4.07 -18.52 -6.24
C GLY A 182 -3.87 -18.05 -4.78
N ASN A 183 -4.09 -16.77 -4.49
CA ASN A 183 -4.13 -16.25 -3.12
C ASN A 183 -4.99 -14.98 -3.00
N VAL A 184 -5.27 -14.61 -1.75
CA VAL A 184 -5.85 -13.32 -1.38
C VAL A 184 -5.00 -12.65 -0.30
N THR A 185 -4.63 -11.39 -0.53
CA THR A 185 -3.91 -10.59 0.47
C THR A 185 -4.82 -9.49 1.01
N TYR A 186 -4.63 -9.11 2.26
CA TYR A 186 -5.39 -8.03 2.89
C TYR A 186 -4.54 -7.27 3.91
N SER A 187 -4.99 -6.08 4.31
CA SER A 187 -4.30 -5.27 5.33
C SER A 187 -5.32 -4.58 6.21
N SER A 188 -5.25 -4.82 7.51
CA SER A 188 -5.91 -4.10 8.60
C SER A 188 -5.75 -4.89 9.90
N ALA A 189 -5.82 -4.19 11.04
CA ALA A 189 -5.99 -4.83 12.34
C ALA A 189 -7.47 -5.17 12.65
N GLY A 190 -8.38 -5.01 11.69
CA GLY A 190 -9.80 -5.34 11.83
C GLY A 190 -10.41 -4.63 13.04
N GLN A 191 -11.02 -5.40 13.94
CA GLN A 191 -11.64 -4.92 15.17
C GLN A 191 -10.71 -4.11 16.11
N LEU A 192 -9.38 -4.25 16.00
CA LEU A 192 -8.44 -3.41 16.75
C LEU A 192 -8.15 -2.05 16.07
N SER A 193 -8.51 -1.87 14.80
CA SER A 193 -8.16 -0.68 14.04
C SER A 193 -8.83 0.58 14.64
N PRO A 194 -8.07 1.68 14.86
CA PRO A 194 -8.59 2.88 15.49
C PRO A 194 -9.86 3.46 14.85
N LEU A 195 -9.82 3.68 13.53
CA LEU A 195 -10.93 4.33 12.82
C LEU A 195 -12.17 3.44 12.64
N LEU A 196 -12.06 2.11 12.80
CA LEU A 196 -13.24 1.23 12.81
C LEU A 196 -14.00 1.30 14.13
N ASN A 197 -13.30 1.64 15.21
CA ASN A 197 -13.88 1.85 16.54
C ASN A 197 -14.45 3.27 16.73
N ASP A 198 -14.21 4.17 15.77
CA ASP A 198 -14.86 5.49 15.67
C ASP A 198 -15.32 5.74 14.21
N PRO A 199 -16.29 4.95 13.72
CA PRO A 199 -16.63 4.87 12.29
C PRO A 199 -17.10 6.22 11.72
N ASN A 200 -17.70 7.05 12.55
CA ASN A 200 -18.26 8.35 12.19
C ASN A 200 -17.38 9.53 12.64
N LEU A 201 -16.17 9.26 13.15
CA LEU A 201 -15.20 10.28 13.61
C LEU A 201 -15.82 11.21 14.67
N GLU A 202 -16.60 10.65 15.60
CA GLU A 202 -17.25 11.40 16.69
C GLU A 202 -16.23 11.88 17.73
N THR A 203 -15.13 11.14 17.91
CA THR A 203 -14.11 11.40 18.94
C THR A 203 -12.75 11.78 18.37
N ILE A 204 -12.40 11.23 17.19
CA ILE A 204 -11.12 11.48 16.52
C ILE A 204 -11.25 12.72 15.64
N GLY A 205 -10.44 13.73 15.95
CA GLY A 205 -10.39 15.01 15.24
C GLY A 205 -8.99 15.60 15.21
N ILE A 206 -8.86 16.82 14.70
CA ILE A 206 -7.61 17.58 14.75
C ILE A 206 -7.24 17.77 16.22
N GLY A 207 -5.98 17.54 16.57
CA GLY A 207 -5.46 17.65 17.93
C GLY A 207 -5.63 16.40 18.79
N THR A 208 -6.32 15.35 18.31
CA THR A 208 -6.41 14.07 19.03
C THR A 208 -5.02 13.48 19.24
N LYS A 209 -4.66 13.24 20.51
CA LYS A 209 -3.42 12.56 20.90
C LYS A 209 -3.46 11.11 20.48
N VAL A 210 -2.36 10.63 19.91
CA VAL A 210 -2.18 9.25 19.47
C VAL A 210 -0.90 8.65 20.05
N PHE A 211 -0.87 7.34 20.18
CA PHE A 211 0.36 6.58 20.34
C PHE A 211 0.92 6.34 18.94
N LEU A 212 2.04 6.99 18.58
CA LEU A 212 2.68 6.86 17.27
C LEU A 212 4.09 6.32 17.47
N CYS A 213 4.33 5.07 17.04
CA CYS A 213 5.62 4.39 17.13
C CYS A 213 6.24 4.43 18.53
N GLY A 214 5.46 4.26 19.61
CA GLY A 214 5.97 4.33 20.98
C GLY A 214 5.89 5.71 21.63
N ALA A 215 5.84 6.78 20.83
CA ALA A 215 5.77 8.16 21.29
C ALA A 215 4.34 8.67 21.39
N GLN A 216 4.16 9.84 22.02
CA GLN A 216 2.95 10.63 21.85
C GLN A 216 3.04 11.39 20.51
N GLY A 217 2.01 11.25 19.68
CA GLY A 217 1.82 12.03 18.47
C GLY A 217 0.43 12.67 18.44
N TYR A 218 0.10 13.29 17.31
CA TYR A 218 -1.16 13.99 17.11
C TYR A 218 -1.76 13.73 15.73
N VAL A 219 -3.09 13.71 15.67
CA VAL A 219 -3.82 13.92 14.42
C VAL A 219 -3.73 15.39 14.07
N VAL A 220 -3.09 15.72 12.95
CA VAL A 220 -2.95 17.12 12.51
C VAL A 220 -3.97 17.51 11.44
N ARG A 221 -4.49 16.53 10.67
CA ARG A 221 -5.44 16.69 9.57
C ARG A 221 -6.06 15.33 9.20
N GLU A 222 -7.03 15.33 8.27
CA GLU A 222 -7.70 14.13 7.76
C GLU A 222 -6.80 13.19 6.92
N GLY A 223 -5.67 13.69 6.46
CA GLY A 223 -4.76 12.95 5.58
C GLY A 223 -5.23 12.87 4.13
N THR A 224 -4.28 12.55 3.26
CA THR A 224 -4.53 12.41 1.82
C THR A 224 -5.39 11.17 1.55
N GLN A 225 -6.23 11.24 0.51
CA GLN A 225 -7.22 10.21 0.18
C GLN A 225 -8.31 9.96 1.24
N HIS A 226 -8.48 10.86 2.21
CA HIS A 226 -9.58 10.79 3.16
C HIS A 226 -10.93 10.84 2.44
N ASN A 227 -11.74 9.80 2.64
CA ASN A 227 -13.07 9.68 2.05
C ASN A 227 -14.09 9.19 3.07
N THR A 228 -15.05 10.04 3.41
CA THR A 228 -16.16 9.68 4.31
C THR A 228 -17.42 9.28 3.54
N GLU A 229 -17.54 9.69 2.28
CA GLU A 229 -18.69 9.44 1.40
C GLU A 229 -18.57 8.08 0.72
N VAL A 230 -18.65 7.05 1.55
CA VAL A 230 -18.55 5.65 1.14
C VAL A 230 -19.76 4.87 1.62
N GLU A 231 -20.05 3.77 0.94
CA GLU A 231 -21.06 2.80 1.39
C GLU A 231 -20.66 2.26 2.77
N ARG A 232 -21.64 2.17 3.67
CA ARG A 232 -21.49 1.71 5.04
C ARG A 232 -22.58 0.70 5.37
N LYS A 233 -22.22 -0.34 6.10
CA LYS A 233 -23.14 -1.35 6.64
C LYS A 233 -22.99 -1.31 8.16
N ASN A 234 -24.09 -1.04 8.87
CA ASN A 234 -24.06 -0.85 10.33
C ASN A 234 -23.00 0.18 10.78
N ASP A 235 -22.95 1.34 10.12
CA ASP A 235 -21.97 2.42 10.31
C ASP A 235 -20.54 2.11 9.82
N VAL A 236 -20.18 0.84 9.61
CA VAL A 236 -18.85 0.40 9.18
C VAL A 236 -18.69 0.55 7.65
N PRO A 237 -17.63 1.22 7.15
CA PRO A 237 -17.37 1.29 5.70
C PRO A 237 -17.13 -0.07 5.06
N THR A 238 -17.64 -0.29 3.84
CA THR A 238 -17.42 -1.53 3.07
C THR A 238 -16.21 -1.45 2.12
N LYS A 239 -15.56 -0.29 2.04
CA LYS A 239 -14.41 0.00 1.16
C LYS A 239 -13.45 0.98 1.80
N ALA A 240 -12.34 1.27 1.12
CA ALA A 240 -11.36 2.27 1.56
C ALA A 240 -12.04 3.63 1.84
N ALA A 241 -11.82 4.16 3.04
CA ALA A 241 -12.59 5.27 3.60
C ALA A 241 -11.69 6.32 4.28
N GLY A 242 -12.04 6.75 5.50
CA GLY A 242 -11.27 7.75 6.24
C GLY A 242 -9.80 7.36 6.44
N THR A 243 -8.94 8.37 6.50
CA THR A 243 -7.52 8.27 6.84
C THR A 243 -7.18 9.29 7.91
N LEU A 244 -5.93 9.31 8.39
CA LEU A 244 -5.41 10.34 9.28
C LEU A 244 -4.07 10.88 8.77
N MET A 245 -3.84 12.19 8.92
CA MET A 245 -2.51 12.78 8.88
C MET A 245 -1.95 12.81 10.29
N LEU A 246 -0.81 12.17 10.50
CA LEU A 246 -0.21 12.02 11.82
C LEU A 246 1.13 12.74 11.90
N GLN A 247 1.39 13.36 13.04
CA GLN A 247 2.67 13.97 13.37
C GLN A 247 3.20 13.42 14.69
N GLY A 248 4.51 13.21 14.77
CA GLY A 248 5.20 12.86 16.00
C GLY A 248 6.67 13.27 15.99
N ASP A 249 7.30 13.25 17.16
CA ASP A 249 8.74 13.47 17.32
C ASP A 249 9.49 12.14 17.18
N LEU A 250 10.30 12.02 16.13
CA LEU A 250 11.06 10.80 15.82
C LEU A 250 12.04 10.46 16.94
N LYS A 251 12.57 11.47 17.65
CA LYS A 251 13.52 11.30 18.76
C LYS A 251 12.93 10.59 19.98
N GLN A 252 11.59 10.55 20.08
CA GLN A 252 10.87 9.90 21.18
C GLN A 252 10.30 8.53 20.79
N MET A 253 10.50 8.11 19.54
CA MET A 253 9.94 6.86 19.02
C MET A 253 10.79 5.66 19.45
N ASP A 254 10.14 4.50 19.47
CA ASP A 254 10.72 3.23 19.90
C ASP A 254 10.72 2.25 18.71
N PRO A 255 11.87 1.64 18.39
CA PRO A 255 12.00 0.72 17.25
C PRO A 255 11.16 -0.55 17.39
N ARG A 256 10.59 -0.85 18.57
CA ARG A 256 9.63 -1.96 18.74
C ARG A 256 8.31 -1.74 18.01
N PHE A 257 7.97 -0.48 17.72
CA PHE A 257 6.71 -0.03 17.10
C PHE A 257 6.90 0.64 15.74
N LEU A 258 8.09 0.50 15.14
CA LEU A 258 8.41 0.96 13.79
C LEU A 258 9.35 -0.06 13.14
N ARG A 259 9.08 -0.47 11.90
CA ARG A 259 9.93 -1.44 11.20
C ARG A 259 10.04 -1.12 9.72
N ALA A 260 11.25 -1.09 9.18
CA ALA A 260 11.46 -1.02 7.75
C ALA A 260 11.18 -2.38 7.08
N GLY A 261 10.64 -2.35 5.86
CA GLY A 261 10.43 -3.57 5.07
C GLY A 261 10.58 -3.31 3.58
N ILE A 262 10.76 -4.40 2.84
CA ILE A 262 10.75 -4.43 1.37
C ILE A 262 9.57 -5.29 0.93
N VAL A 263 8.70 -4.71 0.11
CA VAL A 263 7.67 -5.48 -0.60
C VAL A 263 8.31 -5.95 -1.90
N HIS A 264 8.40 -7.28 -2.08
CA HIS A 264 9.10 -7.91 -3.19
C HIS A 264 8.70 -7.31 -4.54
N GLU A 265 9.68 -6.86 -5.32
CA GLU A 265 9.51 -6.19 -6.62
C GLU A 265 8.59 -4.95 -6.64
N TYR A 266 8.20 -4.44 -5.47
CA TYR A 266 7.42 -3.20 -5.35
C TYR A 266 8.23 -2.07 -4.69
N GLY A 267 9.04 -2.39 -3.67
CA GLY A 267 9.99 -1.45 -3.07
C GLY A 267 9.83 -1.27 -1.56
N PRO A 268 10.53 -0.27 -0.98
CA PRO A 268 10.56 -0.06 0.46
C PRO A 268 9.25 0.48 1.03
N THR A 269 8.97 0.08 2.27
CA THR A 269 7.82 0.53 3.04
C THR A 269 8.15 0.59 4.53
N LEU A 270 7.39 1.39 5.28
CA LEU A 270 7.53 1.52 6.72
C LEU A 270 6.29 0.97 7.42
N PHE A 271 6.50 0.01 8.30
CA PHE A 271 5.47 -0.45 9.22
C PHE A 271 5.43 0.46 10.44
N VAL A 272 4.25 0.99 10.73
CA VAL A 272 4.05 2.02 11.75
C VAL A 272 3.00 1.53 12.74
N GLY A 273 3.35 1.56 14.03
CA GLY A 273 2.41 1.31 15.13
C GLY A 273 1.61 2.56 15.47
N VAL A 274 0.29 2.50 15.33
CA VAL A 274 -0.63 3.60 15.70
C VAL A 274 -1.68 3.09 16.66
N GLY A 275 -1.78 3.70 17.84
CA GLY A 275 -2.85 3.45 18.80
C GLY A 275 -3.61 4.73 19.12
N ILE A 276 -4.93 4.65 19.21
CA ILE A 276 -5.76 5.81 19.56
C ILE A 276 -6.71 5.40 20.70
N PRO A 277 -6.75 6.14 21.81
CA PRO A 277 -7.72 5.89 22.85
C PRO A 277 -9.07 6.52 22.47
N ILE A 278 -10.12 5.70 22.43
CA ILE A 278 -11.49 6.12 22.16
C ILE A 278 -12.21 6.34 23.50
N PRO A 279 -12.60 7.57 23.85
CA PRO A 279 -13.33 7.82 25.09
C PRO A 279 -14.78 7.35 24.95
N VAL A 280 -15.23 6.49 25.85
CA VAL A 280 -16.60 5.97 25.82
C VAL A 280 -17.53 6.99 26.48
N LEU A 281 -17.99 7.97 25.71
CA LEU A 281 -18.81 9.09 26.23
C LEU A 281 -20.29 8.72 26.37
N ASN A 282 -20.77 7.77 25.56
CA ASN A 282 -22.17 7.38 25.45
C ASN A 282 -22.34 5.96 24.88
N GLU A 283 -23.59 5.49 24.81
CA GLU A 283 -23.94 4.15 24.32
C GLU A 283 -23.63 3.92 22.84
N ARG A 284 -23.66 4.96 22.00
CA ARG A 284 -23.27 4.83 20.57
C ARG A 284 -21.78 4.55 20.43
N ILE A 285 -20.94 5.29 21.15
CA ILE A 285 -19.49 5.04 21.14
C ILE A 285 -19.19 3.64 21.69
N ALA A 286 -19.86 3.24 22.79
CA ALA A 286 -19.71 1.88 23.31
C ALA A 286 -20.04 0.81 22.27
N LYS A 287 -21.11 1.01 21.47
CA LYS A 287 -21.46 0.14 20.34
C LYS A 287 -20.36 0.12 19.27
N TYR A 288 -19.85 1.28 18.87
CA TYR A 288 -18.80 1.38 17.85
C TYR A 288 -17.49 0.70 18.28
N THR A 289 -17.11 0.87 19.53
CA THR A 289 -15.90 0.25 20.10
C THR A 289 -16.03 -1.26 20.36
N ALA A 290 -17.22 -1.83 20.11
CA ALA A 290 -17.50 -3.26 20.22
C ALA A 290 -17.68 -3.93 18.84
N VAL A 291 -17.26 -3.26 17.76
CA VAL A 291 -17.23 -3.84 16.41
C VAL A 291 -16.32 -5.06 16.38
N SER A 292 -16.79 -6.15 15.79
CA SER A 292 -16.01 -7.39 15.69
C SER A 292 -15.62 -7.70 14.25
N ASP A 293 -14.63 -8.58 14.05
CA ASP A 293 -14.14 -8.94 12.72
C ASP A 293 -15.21 -9.57 11.79
N GLU A 294 -16.29 -10.11 12.34
CA GLU A 294 -17.43 -10.61 11.55
C GLU A 294 -18.34 -9.49 11.02
N ASP A 295 -18.34 -8.33 11.67
CA ASP A 295 -19.16 -7.17 11.30
C ASP A 295 -18.52 -6.33 10.19
N ILE A 296 -17.21 -6.50 9.96
CA ILE A 296 -16.44 -5.64 9.07
C ILE A 296 -16.30 -6.30 7.70
N GLU A 297 -17.14 -5.86 6.76
CA GLU A 297 -17.14 -6.32 5.37
C GLU A 297 -15.91 -5.79 4.61
N VAL A 298 -15.33 -6.65 3.76
CA VAL A 298 -14.15 -6.38 2.94
C VAL A 298 -14.42 -6.85 1.52
N ASN A 299 -14.25 -5.96 0.55
CA ASN A 299 -14.29 -6.30 -0.87
C ASN A 299 -12.96 -6.93 -1.29
N VAL A 300 -13.01 -8.14 -1.87
CA VAL A 300 -11.90 -8.78 -2.57
C VAL A 300 -11.92 -8.27 -4.02
N LEU A 301 -10.91 -7.49 -4.39
CA LEU A 301 -10.78 -6.89 -5.72
C LEU A 301 -9.79 -7.68 -6.58
N ASP A 302 -10.09 -7.78 -7.87
CA ASP A 302 -9.17 -8.36 -8.83
C ASP A 302 -8.18 -7.30 -9.37
N TYR A 303 -6.92 -7.46 -8.99
CA TYR A 303 -5.80 -6.60 -9.42
C TYR A 303 -5.24 -6.99 -10.79
N GLY A 304 -5.67 -8.14 -11.34
CA GLY A 304 -5.45 -8.50 -12.73
C GLY A 304 -6.01 -7.47 -13.69
N ILE A 305 -7.12 -6.83 -13.31
CA ILE A 305 -7.72 -5.74 -14.07
C ILE A 305 -7.02 -4.41 -13.72
N LYS A 306 -6.22 -3.91 -14.67
CA LYS A 306 -5.40 -2.69 -14.53
C LYS A 306 -6.20 -1.40 -14.75
N LYS A 307 -7.38 -1.33 -14.13
CA LYS A 307 -8.23 -0.14 -14.09
C LYS A 307 -8.29 0.40 -12.66
N ARG A 308 -8.58 1.69 -12.51
CA ARG A 308 -8.76 2.31 -11.19
C ARG A 308 -9.95 1.69 -10.47
N ASP A 309 -11.04 1.49 -11.18
CA ASP A 309 -12.22 0.78 -10.69
C ASP A 309 -12.05 -0.70 -11.00
N ARG A 310 -11.72 -1.48 -9.97
CA ARG A 310 -11.46 -2.92 -10.07
C ARG A 310 -12.73 -3.68 -9.71
N PRO A 311 -13.07 -4.76 -10.42
CA PRO A 311 -14.25 -5.52 -10.09
C PRO A 311 -14.10 -6.20 -8.73
N VAL A 312 -15.20 -6.23 -7.97
CA VAL A 312 -15.31 -7.02 -6.75
C VAL A 312 -15.62 -8.45 -7.14
N VAL A 313 -14.72 -9.38 -6.83
CA VAL A 313 -14.91 -10.81 -7.13
C VAL A 313 -15.61 -11.56 -6.00
N ARG A 314 -15.45 -11.08 -4.75
CA ARG A 314 -16.09 -11.62 -3.56
C ARG A 314 -16.19 -10.55 -2.47
N LYS A 315 -17.25 -10.63 -1.67
CA LYS A 315 -17.34 -9.96 -0.37
C LYS A 315 -17.00 -10.96 0.74
N ALA A 316 -16.12 -10.57 1.66
CA ALA A 316 -15.74 -11.35 2.84
C ALA A 316 -15.79 -10.46 4.08
N ASN A 317 -15.47 -10.99 5.26
CA ASN A 317 -15.19 -10.18 6.46
C ASN A 317 -13.81 -10.51 7.05
N TYR A 318 -13.34 -9.71 8.02
CA TYR A 318 -12.03 -9.97 8.63
C TYR A 318 -11.96 -11.30 9.38
N LYS A 319 -13.08 -11.85 9.89
CA LYS A 319 -13.10 -13.17 10.55
C LYS A 319 -12.77 -14.28 9.55
N GLU A 320 -13.39 -14.25 8.38
CA GLU A 320 -13.08 -15.16 7.27
C GLU A 320 -11.62 -14.98 6.81
N LEU A 321 -11.20 -13.75 6.54
CA LEU A 321 -9.83 -13.46 6.06
C LEU A 321 -8.75 -13.88 7.07
N ARG A 322 -9.03 -13.79 8.37
CA ARG A 322 -8.11 -14.20 9.44
C ARG A 322 -8.11 -15.71 9.71
N SER A 323 -9.08 -16.46 9.19
CA SER A 323 -9.06 -17.93 9.27
C SER A 323 -7.89 -18.54 8.48
N GLY A 324 -7.31 -17.78 7.55
CA GLY A 324 -6.18 -18.19 6.71
C GLY A 324 -6.61 -18.72 5.34
N ARG A 325 -7.90 -18.92 5.10
CA ARG A 325 -8.45 -19.37 3.83
C ARG A 325 -9.85 -18.82 3.58
N ILE A 326 -10.22 -18.62 2.32
CA ILE A 326 -11.60 -18.33 1.91
C ILE A 326 -11.95 -19.11 0.65
N GLU A 327 -13.23 -19.34 0.42
CA GLU A 327 -13.69 -19.90 -0.85
C GLU A 327 -13.70 -18.81 -1.95
N LEU A 328 -13.24 -19.11 -3.15
CA LEU A 328 -13.31 -18.21 -4.30
C LEU A 328 -13.48 -19.08 -5.56
N ASN A 329 -14.54 -18.84 -6.33
CA ASN A 329 -14.89 -19.65 -7.51
C ASN A 329 -14.97 -21.16 -7.24
N GLY A 330 -15.52 -21.56 -6.09
CA GLY A 330 -15.65 -22.96 -5.68
C GLY A 330 -14.34 -23.65 -5.26
N GLN A 331 -13.25 -22.89 -5.12
CA GLN A 331 -11.96 -23.38 -4.64
C GLN A 331 -11.57 -22.71 -3.32
N GLU A 332 -10.87 -23.43 -2.46
CA GLU A 332 -10.33 -22.88 -1.21
C GLU A 332 -8.98 -22.20 -1.48
N VAL A 333 -8.90 -20.90 -1.18
CA VAL A 333 -7.76 -20.05 -1.52
C VAL A 333 -7.12 -19.50 -0.23
N PRO A 334 -5.78 -19.55 -0.08
CA PRO A 334 -5.11 -19.02 1.09
C PRO A 334 -5.22 -17.50 1.18
N THR A 335 -5.43 -17.01 2.40
CA THR A 335 -5.43 -15.58 2.73
C THR A 335 -4.17 -15.20 3.52
N SER A 336 -3.67 -13.98 3.33
CA SER A 336 -2.49 -13.49 4.05
C SER A 336 -2.62 -12.01 4.41
N SER A 337 -2.27 -11.67 5.65
CA SER A 337 -2.29 -10.28 6.12
C SER A 337 -0.94 -9.60 5.89
N LEU A 338 -0.97 -8.37 5.40
CA LEU A 338 0.18 -7.47 5.30
C LEU A 338 0.36 -6.61 6.55
N SER A 339 -0.50 -6.78 7.55
CA SER A 339 -0.43 -6.12 8.84
C SER A 339 -0.19 -7.13 9.95
N SER A 340 0.58 -6.77 10.96
CA SER A 340 0.84 -7.66 12.09
C SER A 340 -0.19 -7.44 13.18
N TYR A 341 -1.17 -8.35 13.25
CA TYR A 341 -2.18 -8.34 14.31
C TYR A 341 -1.57 -8.48 15.71
N LYS A 342 -0.51 -9.29 15.84
CA LYS A 342 0.27 -9.41 17.08
C LYS A 342 0.83 -8.05 17.52
N LYS A 343 1.44 -7.30 16.59
CA LYS A 343 1.96 -5.96 16.88
C LYS A 343 0.86 -4.94 17.14
N ALA A 344 -0.28 -5.03 16.46
CA ALA A 344 -1.45 -4.19 16.74
C ALA A 344 -1.96 -4.40 18.18
N ARG A 345 -2.01 -5.64 18.66
CA ARG A 345 -2.29 -5.95 20.09
C ARG A 345 -1.24 -5.33 21.01
N GLU A 346 0.06 -5.49 20.70
CA GLU A 346 1.14 -4.89 21.49
C GLU A 346 0.99 -3.36 21.60
N VAL A 347 0.58 -2.68 20.51
CA VAL A 347 0.29 -1.24 20.50
C VAL A 347 -0.89 -0.90 21.42
N ALA A 348 -2.03 -1.59 21.28
CA ALA A 348 -3.23 -1.34 22.10
C ALA A 348 -2.93 -1.55 23.59
N HIS A 349 -2.24 -2.65 23.95
CA HIS A 349 -1.85 -2.93 25.32
C HIS A 349 -0.80 -1.94 25.86
N ALA A 350 0.16 -1.51 25.06
CA ALA A 350 1.14 -0.51 25.47
C ALA A 350 0.46 0.83 25.78
N LEU A 351 -0.51 1.24 24.95
CA LEU A 351 -1.33 2.42 25.20
C LEU A 351 -2.17 2.26 26.46
N LYS A 352 -2.90 1.14 26.62
CA LYS A 352 -3.67 0.81 27.84
C LYS A 352 -2.81 0.96 29.10
N LYS A 353 -1.64 0.31 29.11
CA LYS A 353 -0.72 0.35 30.26
C LYS A 353 -0.20 1.76 30.56
N ARG A 354 0.00 2.61 29.56
CA ARG A 354 0.39 4.02 29.79
C ARG A 354 -0.76 4.81 30.41
N MET A 355 -2.00 4.56 29.97
CA MET A 355 -3.19 5.22 30.52
C MET A 355 -3.48 4.78 31.96
N GLU A 356 -3.43 3.48 32.26
CA GLU A 356 -3.63 2.97 33.63
C GLU A 356 -2.61 3.54 34.63
N LYS A 357 -1.42 3.90 34.15
CA LYS A 357 -0.37 4.56 34.95
C LYS A 357 -0.51 6.09 35.03
N GLY A 358 -1.54 6.68 34.45
CA GLY A 358 -1.73 8.13 34.37
C GLY A 358 -0.80 8.86 33.38
N GLY A 359 -0.01 8.13 32.60
CA GLY A 359 1.03 8.66 31.71
C GLY A 359 0.56 9.01 30.29
N PHE A 360 -0.73 8.85 29.98
CA PHE A 360 -1.32 9.24 28.71
C PHE A 360 -2.75 9.74 28.92
N LEU A 361 -2.95 11.05 28.76
CA LEU A 361 -4.25 11.70 28.91
C LEU A 361 -4.92 11.88 27.55
N LEU A 362 -6.24 11.83 27.55
CA LEU A 362 -7.07 12.18 26.40
C LEU A 362 -6.98 13.67 26.08
N SER A 363 -7.31 14.02 24.85
CA SER A 363 -7.45 15.40 24.35
C SER A 363 -8.80 15.55 23.66
N GLU A 364 -9.48 16.67 23.89
CA GLU A 364 -10.62 17.05 23.07
C GLU A 364 -10.12 17.45 21.67
N PRO A 365 -10.79 17.04 20.59
CA PRO A 365 -10.43 17.50 19.27
C PRO A 365 -10.69 19.01 19.16
N VAL A 366 -9.71 19.75 18.65
CA VAL A 366 -9.87 21.20 18.42
C VAL A 366 -10.80 21.48 17.23
N ALA A 367 -10.96 20.51 16.33
CA ALA A 367 -11.92 20.52 15.24
C ALA A 367 -12.21 19.08 14.78
N HIS A 368 -13.42 18.85 14.28
CA HIS A 368 -13.78 17.60 13.62
C HIS A 368 -13.08 17.47 12.27
N LEU A 369 -12.85 16.23 11.82
CA LEU A 369 -12.37 15.98 10.47
C LEU A 369 -13.49 16.26 9.44
N PRO A 370 -13.16 16.87 8.29
CA PRO A 370 -14.15 17.20 7.28
C PRO A 370 -14.76 15.95 6.64
N LYS A 371 -16.03 16.05 6.26
CA LYS A 371 -16.58 15.13 5.26
C LYS A 371 -15.91 15.42 3.92
N SER A 372 -15.48 14.36 3.24
CA SER A 372 -14.71 14.48 2.00
C SER A 372 -15.01 13.35 1.05
N ARG A 373 -14.84 13.64 -0.24
CA ARG A 373 -14.85 12.69 -1.35
C ARG A 373 -13.55 12.82 -2.13
N VAL A 374 -12.92 11.69 -2.43
CA VAL A 374 -11.72 11.66 -3.26
C VAL A 374 -12.09 11.80 -4.73
N MET A 375 -11.47 12.76 -5.40
CA MET A 375 -11.65 12.98 -6.83
C MET A 375 -10.55 12.27 -7.64
N PRO A 376 -10.91 11.65 -8.78
CA PRO A 376 -9.97 11.31 -9.83
C PRO A 376 -9.03 12.45 -10.20
N MET A 377 -7.80 12.12 -10.59
CA MET A 377 -7.04 13.02 -11.45
C MET A 377 -7.79 13.22 -12.77
N ASN A 378 -7.91 14.47 -13.22
CA ASN A 378 -8.43 14.80 -14.54
C ASN A 378 -7.29 14.69 -15.56
N GLU A 379 -7.24 13.58 -16.28
CA GLU A 379 -6.23 13.33 -17.32
C GLU A 379 -6.69 13.97 -18.63
N THR A 380 -5.96 14.97 -19.11
CA THR A 380 -6.28 15.69 -20.35
C THR A 380 -5.69 15.03 -21.59
N ALA A 381 -4.65 14.20 -21.42
CA ALA A 381 -4.08 13.40 -22.49
C ALA A 381 -5.01 12.22 -22.81
N LYS A 382 -5.36 12.06 -24.09
CA LYS A 382 -6.11 10.88 -24.53
C LYS A 382 -5.16 9.67 -24.49
N ARG A 383 -5.51 8.66 -23.69
CA ARG A 383 -4.85 7.36 -23.78
C ARG A 383 -5.29 6.64 -25.03
N VAL A 384 -4.33 5.96 -25.65
CA VAL A 384 -4.55 5.19 -26.87
C VAL A 384 -4.84 3.75 -26.48
N LEU A 385 -5.91 3.19 -27.02
CA LEU A 385 -6.22 1.77 -26.86
C LEU A 385 -5.42 0.94 -27.87
N VAL A 386 -5.16 -0.32 -27.51
CA VAL A 386 -4.52 -1.31 -28.39
C VAL A 386 -5.27 -1.41 -29.72
N CYS A 387 -6.60 -1.41 -29.70
CA CYS A 387 -7.41 -1.47 -30.92
C CYS A 387 -7.24 -0.28 -31.86
N GLU A 388 -6.78 0.88 -31.37
CA GLU A 388 -6.58 2.08 -32.18
C GLU A 388 -5.28 2.01 -33.00
N ILE A 389 -4.32 1.16 -32.62
CA ILE A 389 -3.00 1.06 -33.29
C ILE A 389 -2.64 -0.36 -33.77
N MET A 390 -3.38 -1.39 -33.35
CA MET A 390 -3.10 -2.76 -33.77
C MET A 390 -3.18 -2.91 -35.29
N LYS A 391 -2.35 -3.79 -35.83
CA LYS A 391 -2.36 -4.14 -37.25
C LYS A 391 -3.01 -5.51 -37.44
N ASN A 392 -3.50 -5.78 -38.64
CA ASN A 392 -3.93 -7.13 -39.01
C ASN A 392 -2.72 -8.07 -38.98
N ALA A 393 -2.85 -9.20 -38.28
CA ALA A 393 -1.79 -10.20 -38.20
C ALA A 393 -1.73 -11.04 -39.48
N VAL A 394 -0.53 -11.33 -39.95
CA VAL A 394 -0.28 -12.40 -40.94
C VAL A 394 -0.17 -13.71 -40.17
N THR A 395 -1.01 -14.69 -40.49
CA THR A 395 -1.15 -15.94 -39.72
C THR A 395 -0.90 -17.18 -40.57
N CYS A 396 -0.62 -18.31 -39.92
CA CYS A 396 -0.61 -19.65 -40.52
C CYS A 396 -1.48 -20.61 -39.72
N ASP A 397 -1.94 -21.70 -40.34
CA ASP A 397 -2.57 -22.81 -39.63
C ASP A 397 -1.50 -23.74 -39.03
N VAL A 398 -1.80 -24.38 -37.91
CA VAL A 398 -0.90 -25.34 -37.23
C VAL A 398 -0.44 -26.50 -38.13
N LYS A 399 -1.19 -26.81 -39.20
CA LYS A 399 -0.86 -27.86 -40.17
C LYS A 399 0.07 -27.42 -41.30
N GLU A 400 0.42 -26.14 -41.40
CA GLU A 400 1.32 -25.65 -42.45
C GLU A 400 2.78 -26.08 -42.21
N SER A 401 3.55 -26.25 -43.30
CA SER A 401 4.96 -26.60 -43.20
C SER A 401 5.82 -25.38 -42.84
N ILE A 402 6.97 -25.62 -42.19
CA ILE A 402 7.93 -24.54 -41.87
C ILE A 402 8.40 -23.82 -43.16
N ALA A 403 8.51 -24.56 -44.26
CA ALA A 403 8.86 -23.99 -45.57
C ALA A 403 7.78 -23.05 -46.12
N ASP A 404 6.50 -23.31 -45.84
CA ASP A 404 5.40 -22.42 -46.22
C ASP A 404 5.39 -21.18 -45.32
N VAL A 405 5.55 -21.35 -44.01
CA VAL A 405 5.66 -20.25 -43.04
C VAL A 405 6.82 -19.32 -43.39
N SER A 406 8.00 -19.86 -43.73
CA SER A 406 9.17 -19.09 -44.18
C SER A 406 8.87 -18.29 -45.46
N ARG A 407 8.18 -18.90 -46.43
CA ARG A 407 7.74 -18.21 -47.66
C ARG A 407 6.74 -17.08 -47.35
N ILE A 408 5.83 -17.27 -46.40
CA ILE A 408 4.91 -16.24 -45.94
C ILE A 408 5.68 -15.07 -45.30
N MET A 409 6.62 -15.35 -44.40
CA MET A 409 7.47 -14.32 -43.76
C MET A 409 8.19 -13.45 -44.80
N LEU A 410 8.85 -14.09 -45.78
CA LEU A 410 9.56 -13.38 -46.84
C LEU A 410 8.61 -12.57 -47.74
N LYS A 411 7.52 -13.18 -48.20
CA LYS A 411 6.57 -12.55 -49.12
C LYS A 411 5.84 -11.37 -48.50
N ARG A 412 5.53 -11.46 -47.19
CA ARG A 412 4.79 -10.42 -46.46
C ARG A 412 5.69 -9.46 -45.68
N ALA A 413 7.01 -9.70 -45.67
CA ALA A 413 7.99 -8.94 -44.91
C ALA A 413 7.62 -8.81 -43.43
N VAL A 414 7.30 -9.94 -42.80
CA VAL A 414 6.94 -10.03 -41.37
C VAL A 414 7.86 -10.99 -40.64
N ASN A 415 8.18 -10.64 -39.39
CA ASN A 415 9.09 -11.44 -38.54
C ASN A 415 8.35 -12.34 -37.55
N HIS A 416 7.05 -12.11 -37.35
CA HIS A 416 6.21 -12.78 -36.35
C HIS A 416 4.93 -13.26 -37.00
N ILE A 417 4.67 -14.56 -36.91
CA ILE A 417 3.46 -15.19 -37.44
C ILE A 417 2.74 -15.89 -36.30
N PRO A 418 1.59 -15.38 -35.86
CA PRO A 418 0.68 -16.12 -34.99
C PRO A 418 0.17 -17.38 -35.70
N VAL A 419 0.29 -18.52 -35.02
CA VAL A 419 -0.19 -19.82 -35.47
C VAL A 419 -1.60 -20.03 -34.93
N LEU A 420 -2.53 -20.38 -35.81
CA LEU A 420 -3.92 -20.60 -35.47
C LEU A 420 -4.29 -22.09 -35.52
N GLU A 421 -5.18 -22.50 -34.61
CA GLU A 421 -5.88 -23.78 -34.66
C GLU A 421 -7.37 -23.52 -34.49
N CYS A 422 -8.18 -23.92 -35.49
CA CYS A 422 -9.63 -23.67 -35.51
C CYS A 422 -10.00 -22.18 -35.27
N GLY A 423 -9.18 -21.24 -35.76
CA GLY A 423 -9.38 -19.80 -35.61
C GLY A 423 -8.99 -19.21 -34.24
N LYS A 424 -8.45 -20.02 -33.33
CA LYS A 424 -7.91 -19.58 -32.04
C LYS A 424 -6.39 -19.55 -32.06
N LEU A 425 -5.80 -18.69 -31.24
CA LEU A 425 -4.34 -18.59 -31.13
C LEU A 425 -3.78 -19.87 -30.47
N ALA A 426 -2.95 -20.60 -31.21
CA ALA A 426 -2.30 -21.84 -30.77
C ALA A 426 -0.80 -21.66 -30.46
N GLY A 427 -0.16 -20.68 -31.11
CA GLY A 427 1.25 -20.38 -30.89
C GLY A 427 1.71 -19.13 -31.64
N ILE A 428 3.00 -18.83 -31.56
CA ILE A 428 3.65 -17.83 -32.39
C ILE A 428 4.99 -18.37 -32.88
N VAL A 429 5.32 -18.08 -34.13
CA VAL A 429 6.61 -18.45 -34.76
C VAL A 429 7.30 -17.19 -35.21
N THR A 430 8.58 -17.08 -34.89
CA THR A 430 9.43 -15.96 -35.28
C THR A 430 10.47 -16.38 -36.31
N SER A 431 11.10 -15.41 -36.98
CA SER A 431 12.22 -15.69 -37.88
C SER A 431 13.37 -16.45 -37.19
N TRP A 432 13.55 -16.24 -35.88
CA TRP A 432 14.52 -16.98 -35.07
C TRP A 432 14.17 -18.47 -34.96
N ASP A 433 12.89 -18.79 -34.76
CA ASP A 433 12.43 -20.18 -34.64
C ASP A 433 12.58 -20.94 -35.96
N VAL A 434 12.31 -20.27 -37.09
CA VAL A 434 12.56 -20.83 -38.44
C VAL A 434 14.06 -21.05 -38.66
N ALA A 435 14.92 -20.11 -38.30
CA ALA A 435 16.37 -20.29 -38.39
C ALA A 435 16.87 -21.46 -37.53
N LYS A 436 16.32 -21.60 -36.31
CA LYS A 436 16.60 -22.69 -35.38
C LYS A 436 16.13 -24.04 -35.93
N SER A 437 14.97 -24.11 -36.58
CA SER A 437 14.49 -25.31 -37.29
C SER A 437 15.50 -25.80 -38.31
N VAL A 438 15.97 -24.91 -39.19
CA VAL A 438 16.96 -25.24 -40.23
C VAL A 438 18.27 -25.76 -39.61
N ALA A 439 18.75 -25.11 -38.55
CA ALA A 439 19.99 -25.50 -37.87
C ALA A 439 19.90 -26.86 -37.16
N THR A 440 18.70 -27.26 -36.73
CA THR A 440 18.46 -28.50 -35.97
C THR A 440 17.89 -29.63 -36.81
N GLY A 441 17.50 -29.36 -38.06
CA GLY A 441 16.80 -30.32 -38.92
C GLY A 441 15.38 -30.66 -38.44
N CYS A 442 14.76 -29.81 -37.61
CA CYS A 442 13.41 -30.03 -37.10
C CYS A 442 12.38 -29.47 -38.08
N ASP A 443 11.60 -30.33 -38.74
CA ASP A 443 10.57 -29.93 -39.72
C ASP A 443 9.15 -29.89 -39.13
N ASP A 444 9.04 -29.81 -37.80
CA ASP A 444 7.76 -29.86 -37.09
C ASP A 444 7.43 -28.47 -36.51
N LEU A 445 6.44 -27.81 -37.11
CA LEU A 445 6.02 -26.46 -36.73
C LEU A 445 5.59 -26.40 -35.26
N GLU A 446 4.89 -27.42 -34.77
CA GLU A 446 4.42 -27.46 -33.39
C GLU A 446 5.56 -27.55 -32.38
N LYS A 447 6.70 -28.13 -32.77
CA LYS A 447 7.88 -28.25 -31.90
C LYS A 447 8.70 -26.97 -31.83
N ILE A 448 8.61 -26.10 -32.84
CA ILE A 448 9.38 -24.87 -32.91
C ILE A 448 8.59 -23.63 -32.47
N MET A 449 7.26 -23.69 -32.52
CA MET A 449 6.42 -22.57 -32.10
C MET A 449 6.42 -22.38 -30.57
N VAL A 450 6.31 -21.13 -30.14
CA VAL A 450 6.03 -20.83 -28.73
C VAL A 450 4.54 -21.02 -28.49
N LYS A 451 4.18 -22.02 -27.68
CA LYS A 451 2.76 -22.34 -27.36
C LYS A 451 2.17 -21.41 -26.29
N HIS A 452 2.97 -21.00 -25.32
CA HIS A 452 2.56 -20.05 -24.27
C HIS A 452 2.81 -18.61 -24.72
N VAL A 453 1.89 -18.09 -25.54
CA VAL A 453 2.03 -16.77 -26.16
C VAL A 453 1.55 -15.68 -25.21
N ILE A 454 2.38 -14.65 -25.03
CA ILE A 454 1.96 -13.44 -24.31
C ILE A 454 1.08 -12.59 -25.22
N THR A 455 -0.11 -12.23 -24.75
CA THR A 455 -1.12 -11.51 -25.55
C THR A 455 -1.61 -10.24 -24.86
N VAL A 456 -2.36 -9.43 -25.60
CA VAL A 456 -3.12 -8.26 -25.10
C VAL A 456 -4.54 -8.28 -25.65
N HIS A 457 -5.44 -7.51 -25.02
CA HIS A 457 -6.81 -7.33 -25.48
C HIS A 457 -6.99 -6.00 -26.22
N PRO A 458 -7.96 -5.88 -27.15
CA PRO A 458 -8.25 -4.65 -27.88
C PRO A 458 -8.54 -3.44 -26.97
N GLY A 459 -9.17 -3.69 -25.82
CA GLY A 459 -9.51 -2.67 -24.83
C GLY A 459 -8.40 -2.36 -23.82
N ASP A 460 -7.21 -2.96 -23.96
CA ASP A 460 -6.05 -2.61 -23.16
C ASP A 460 -5.46 -1.28 -23.65
N TYR A 461 -4.72 -0.59 -22.78
CA TYR A 461 -3.97 0.60 -23.16
C TYR A 461 -2.63 0.23 -23.80
N VAL A 462 -2.16 1.06 -24.73
CA VAL A 462 -0.87 0.83 -25.43
C VAL A 462 0.31 0.74 -24.46
N GLU A 463 0.28 1.49 -23.36
CA GLU A 463 1.30 1.43 -22.31
C GLU A 463 1.40 0.05 -21.66
N GLU A 464 0.28 -0.68 -21.54
CA GLU A 464 0.29 -2.05 -21.04
C GLU A 464 0.92 -3.02 -22.05
N ALA A 465 0.65 -2.83 -23.34
CA ALA A 465 1.31 -3.58 -24.40
C ALA A 465 2.83 -3.30 -24.41
N ALA A 466 3.25 -2.04 -24.34
CA ALA A 466 4.66 -1.65 -24.27
C ALA A 466 5.37 -2.24 -23.04
N ARG A 467 4.70 -2.24 -21.88
CA ARG A 467 5.22 -2.88 -20.66
C ARG A 467 5.42 -4.38 -20.84
N LYS A 468 4.45 -5.09 -21.44
CA LYS A 468 4.56 -6.53 -21.72
C LYS A 468 5.71 -6.84 -22.68
N LEU A 469 5.86 -6.06 -23.77
CA LEU A 469 7.00 -6.19 -24.69
C LEU A 469 8.34 -6.09 -23.94
N ASN A 470 8.49 -5.09 -23.07
CA ASN A 470 9.73 -4.87 -22.31
C ASN A 470 10.00 -5.96 -21.25
N VAL A 471 8.98 -6.31 -20.44
CA VAL A 471 9.12 -7.30 -19.35
C VAL A 471 9.46 -8.69 -19.90
N HIS A 472 8.77 -9.12 -20.95
CA HIS A 472 9.01 -10.43 -21.54
C HIS A 472 10.15 -10.42 -22.57
N LYS A 473 10.75 -9.25 -22.85
CA LYS A 473 11.83 -9.06 -23.84
C LYS A 473 11.44 -9.61 -25.23
N ILE A 474 10.21 -9.31 -25.65
CA ILE A 474 9.63 -9.72 -26.94
C ILE A 474 9.30 -8.49 -27.79
N SER A 475 9.26 -8.67 -29.11
CA SER A 475 9.02 -7.59 -30.08
C SER A 475 7.63 -7.61 -30.72
N ALA A 476 6.78 -8.57 -30.37
CA ALA A 476 5.38 -8.61 -30.82
C ALA A 476 4.44 -9.23 -29.78
N LEU A 477 3.19 -8.76 -29.78
CA LEU A 477 2.08 -9.23 -28.96
C LEU A 477 0.86 -9.47 -29.85
N PRO A 478 0.41 -10.71 -29.98
CA PRO A 478 -0.89 -11.01 -30.57
C PRO A 478 -2.01 -10.38 -29.73
N VAL A 479 -2.97 -9.77 -30.42
CA VAL A 479 -4.17 -9.18 -29.82
C VAL A 479 -5.30 -10.20 -29.94
N VAL A 480 -5.89 -10.60 -28.81
CA VAL A 480 -6.95 -11.62 -28.76
C VAL A 480 -8.21 -11.09 -28.07
N ASP A 481 -9.37 -11.63 -28.45
CA ASP A 481 -10.63 -11.37 -27.74
C ASP A 481 -10.81 -12.27 -26.48
N SER A 482 -11.96 -12.19 -25.83
CA SER A 482 -12.29 -13.00 -24.65
C SER A 482 -12.45 -14.50 -24.94
N GLU A 483 -12.58 -14.90 -26.21
CA GLU A 483 -12.68 -16.30 -26.64
C GLU A 483 -11.34 -16.86 -27.18
N ASN A 484 -10.25 -16.10 -27.01
CA ASN A 484 -8.91 -16.38 -27.52
C ASN A 484 -8.85 -16.41 -29.06
N LYS A 485 -9.73 -15.68 -29.74
CA LYS A 485 -9.63 -15.47 -31.19
C LYS A 485 -8.67 -14.31 -31.47
N LEU A 486 -7.81 -14.50 -32.47
CA LEU A 486 -6.86 -13.47 -32.88
C LEU A 486 -7.59 -12.36 -33.64
N VAL A 487 -7.43 -11.12 -33.18
CA VAL A 487 -8.04 -9.92 -33.78
C VAL A 487 -7.02 -8.90 -34.26
N GLY A 488 -5.74 -9.08 -33.95
CA GLY A 488 -4.66 -8.22 -34.44
C GLY A 488 -3.30 -8.60 -33.88
N ILE A 489 -2.29 -7.76 -34.15
CA ILE A 489 -0.95 -7.84 -33.57
C ILE A 489 -0.41 -6.44 -33.31
N ILE A 490 0.33 -6.27 -32.21
CA ILE A 490 1.17 -5.10 -31.94
C ILE A 490 2.63 -5.52 -32.03
N THR A 491 3.44 -4.70 -32.67
CA THR A 491 4.90 -4.86 -32.79
C THR A 491 5.60 -3.70 -32.11
N SER A 492 6.83 -3.92 -31.65
CA SER A 492 7.70 -2.84 -31.14
C SER A 492 8.23 -1.92 -32.24
N GLU A 493 8.14 -2.35 -33.50
CA GLU A 493 8.53 -1.63 -34.72
C GLU A 493 7.42 -0.76 -35.31
#